data_AF-A0A6P0XRI8-F1
#
_entry.id   AF-A0A6P0XRI8-F1
#
_cell.length_a   1.000
_cell.length_b   1.000
_cell.length_c   1.000
_cell.angle_alpha   90.00
_cell.angle_beta   90.00
_cell.angle_gamma   90.00
#
_symmetry.space_group_name_H-M   'P 1'
#
loop_
_entity.id
_entity.type
_entity.pdbx_description
1 polymer ?
#
loop_
_entity_poly.entity_id
_entity_poly.type
_entity_poly.pdbx_seq_one_letter_code
_entity_poly.pdbx_strand_id
1 'polypeptide(L)'
;MQPPVTPVPATNLVQPPVTPAPRPENISPSNNPVLNSVKTNAIQLVQSDSTIATTNNPNLPSKKSDRQQVNLNTDTTTALRNINTINSTPLTVTANFQTLANIEQNRNNEFADYFGSDLSSQITSTKNIREVLTDIADQTGKNSAIIYVTAYPEELQLVLYTPGSEPILKTIPEANRQKLMKVALELRVQITTPNKRYIDSYLSAAQKLYDWFIAPISAELKAANIETLLFSMDEGLRTLPVAALHDGTQFLVEKYSLSLIPSVSLMDTNYRPLQDTRVLAMGASEFVEQNPLPAVPVELKNIAQQLWQGNMFLNEDFTRDNLVIQRESNPYPIIHLATHANFRPGKVGNSYIQLWGTEKIKLDEVRELGWNEPAVELLVLSACRTAIGDSNAELGFAGLAVAAGVKSALASVWYVNDEGTLGLMTEFYSHLNDTKIKAEALRQAQLAMLRGKVVIAEGELRGSGTRGVVTLPPVLEDIENDNLSHPYYWAGFTMVGSPW
;
A
#
# COMPACT_ATOMS: atom_id res chain seq x y z
N MET A 1 55.15 -52.39 12.20
CA MET A 1 55.41 -52.52 13.64
C MET A 1 55.79 -51.15 14.18
N GLN A 2 54.84 -50.53 14.88
CA GLN A 2 54.97 -49.38 15.77
C GLN A 2 54.00 -49.69 16.94
N PRO A 3 54.36 -49.44 18.21
CA PRO A 3 53.52 -49.82 19.34
C PRO A 3 52.34 -48.83 19.52
N PRO A 4 51.23 -49.26 20.14
CA PRO A 4 50.06 -48.41 20.33
C PRO A 4 50.29 -47.40 21.46
N VAL A 5 49.91 -46.15 21.20
CA VAL A 5 49.94 -45.03 22.14
C VAL A 5 48.69 -45.09 23.02
N THR A 6 48.88 -45.21 24.33
CA THR A 6 47.82 -45.08 25.36
C THR A 6 47.42 -43.62 25.55
N PRO A 7 46.11 -43.29 25.69
CA PRO A 7 45.67 -41.94 25.98
C PRO A 7 45.84 -41.59 27.47
N VAL A 8 46.35 -40.38 27.73
CA VAL A 8 46.51 -39.75 29.05
C VAL A 8 45.16 -39.12 29.47
N PRO A 9 44.74 -39.19 30.76
CA PRO A 9 43.48 -38.59 31.20
C PRO A 9 43.57 -37.06 31.28
N ALA A 10 42.51 -36.38 30.85
CA ALA A 10 42.37 -34.93 30.99
C ALA A 10 42.24 -34.54 32.47
N THR A 11 43.19 -33.76 32.96
CA THR A 11 43.13 -33.11 34.27
C THR A 11 42.14 -31.94 34.24
N ASN A 12 41.14 -32.00 35.13
CA ASN A 12 40.20 -30.93 35.43
C ASN A 12 40.91 -29.63 35.81
N LEU A 13 40.76 -28.59 34.99
CA LEU A 13 41.09 -27.23 35.36
C LEU A 13 39.96 -26.67 36.24
N VAL A 14 40.28 -26.51 37.52
CA VAL A 14 39.46 -25.83 38.52
C VAL A 14 39.37 -24.35 38.14
N GLN A 15 38.16 -23.85 37.88
CA GLN A 15 37.90 -22.43 37.74
C GLN A 15 38.01 -21.74 39.12
N PRO A 16 38.66 -20.56 39.23
CA PRO A 16 38.65 -19.78 40.47
C PRO A 16 37.25 -19.18 40.74
N PRO A 17 36.87 -18.99 42.01
CA PRO A 17 35.54 -18.54 42.38
C PRO A 17 35.29 -17.09 41.91
N VAL A 18 34.18 -16.90 41.19
CA VAL A 18 33.67 -15.58 40.81
C VAL A 18 32.99 -14.96 42.03
N THR A 19 33.54 -13.85 42.52
CA THR A 19 32.95 -13.02 43.58
C THR A 19 31.73 -12.24 43.05
N PRO A 20 30.59 -12.20 43.77
CA PRO A 20 29.44 -11.42 43.36
C PRO A 20 29.71 -9.91 43.48
N ALA A 21 29.37 -9.14 42.45
CA ALA A 21 29.35 -7.68 42.49
C ALA A 21 28.28 -7.18 43.49
N PRO A 22 28.52 -6.07 44.22
CA PRO A 22 27.60 -5.56 45.21
C PRO A 22 26.33 -4.99 44.57
N ARG A 23 25.19 -5.38 45.14
CA ARG A 23 23.84 -4.90 44.82
C ARG A 23 23.70 -3.42 45.22
N PRO A 24 23.25 -2.51 44.34
CA PRO A 24 22.96 -1.13 44.74
C PRO A 24 21.71 -1.09 45.64
N GLU A 25 21.85 -0.32 46.73
CA GLU A 25 20.87 -0.14 47.80
C GLU A 25 19.61 0.60 47.35
N ASN A 26 18.51 0.18 47.95
CA ASN A 26 17.17 0.68 47.78
C ASN A 26 16.99 1.92 48.68
N ILE A 27 16.89 3.12 48.10
CA ILE A 27 16.63 4.37 48.84
C ILE A 27 15.27 4.93 48.41
N SER A 28 14.35 5.04 49.35
CA SER A 28 13.15 5.89 49.34
C SER A 28 12.58 6.01 50.76
N PRO A 29 11.80 7.04 51.13
CA PRO A 29 11.67 8.38 50.56
C PRO A 29 11.81 9.49 51.64
N SER A 30 12.20 10.71 51.26
CA SER A 30 12.05 11.90 52.13
C SER A 30 11.13 12.94 51.49
N ASN A 31 10.15 13.37 52.27
CA ASN A 31 9.06 14.28 51.92
C ASN A 31 9.46 15.77 51.73
N ASN A 32 8.71 16.40 50.81
CA ASN A 32 8.22 17.80 50.76
C ASN A 32 9.13 18.97 50.30
N PRO A 33 8.58 20.09 49.76
CA PRO A 33 7.23 20.33 49.18
C PRO A 33 7.21 21.11 47.81
N VAL A 34 6.08 20.96 47.11
CA VAL A 34 5.29 21.92 46.30
C VAL A 34 6.00 23.02 45.47
N LEU A 35 5.84 22.98 44.13
CA LEU A 35 5.39 24.14 43.34
C LEU A 35 4.68 23.70 42.04
N ASN A 36 3.38 24.03 41.95
CA ASN A 36 2.53 23.90 40.78
C ASN A 36 2.85 25.00 39.75
N SER A 37 2.96 24.66 38.46
CA SER A 37 2.19 25.27 37.35
C SER A 37 2.78 24.90 35.98
N VAL A 38 2.10 24.04 35.22
CA VAL A 38 2.19 24.07 33.74
C VAL A 38 0.77 24.08 33.21
N LYS A 39 0.38 25.22 32.64
CA LYS A 39 -0.90 25.43 31.98
C LYS A 39 -0.91 24.73 30.63
N THR A 40 -1.93 23.91 30.42
CA THR A 40 -2.47 23.52 29.11
C THR A 40 -2.88 24.74 28.30
N ASN A 41 -2.33 24.89 27.09
CA ASN A 41 -2.82 25.86 26.11
C ASN A 41 -3.68 25.14 25.05
N ALA A 42 -4.96 25.49 25.07
CA ALA A 42 -5.92 25.22 24.01
C ALA A 42 -5.60 26.10 22.79
N ILE A 43 -5.67 25.51 21.59
CA ILE A 43 -5.55 26.24 20.33
C ILE A 43 -6.93 26.82 20.00
N GLN A 44 -7.04 28.15 20.02
CA GLN A 44 -8.24 28.89 19.65
C GLN A 44 -7.97 29.62 18.33
N LEU A 45 -8.90 29.46 17.38
CA LEU A 45 -8.93 30.14 16.08
C LEU A 45 -8.88 31.66 16.27
N VAL A 46 -8.04 32.34 15.47
CA VAL A 46 -8.15 33.78 15.23
C VAL A 46 -8.18 34.01 13.72
N GLN A 47 -9.31 34.57 13.27
CA GLN A 47 -9.49 35.19 11.96
C GLN A 47 -8.62 36.45 11.88
N SER A 48 -7.88 36.61 10.79
CA SER A 48 -7.23 37.88 10.45
C SER A 48 -7.90 38.47 9.21
N ASP A 49 -8.76 39.45 9.44
CA ASP A 49 -9.14 40.45 8.44
C ASP A 49 -7.91 41.34 8.15
N SER A 50 -7.67 41.63 6.88
CA SER A 50 -6.67 42.61 6.45
C SER A 50 -7.25 43.41 5.30
N THR A 51 -7.84 44.54 5.65
CA THR A 51 -8.16 45.65 4.76
C THR A 51 -6.87 46.37 4.38
N ILE A 52 -6.60 46.54 3.07
CA ILE A 52 -5.57 47.47 2.59
C ILE A 52 -6.19 48.44 1.59
N ALA A 53 -5.91 49.70 1.85
CA ALA A 53 -6.46 50.90 1.27
C ALA A 53 -6.01 51.16 -0.18
N THR A 54 -6.89 51.83 -0.91
CA THR A 54 -6.72 52.41 -2.25
C THR A 54 -5.87 53.68 -2.22
N THR A 55 -4.90 53.81 -3.13
CA THR A 55 -4.44 55.10 -3.66
C THR A 55 -4.23 55.03 -5.17
N ASN A 56 -4.81 56.00 -5.88
CA ASN A 56 -4.70 56.23 -7.32
C ASN A 56 -3.54 57.18 -7.64
N ASN A 57 -2.76 56.93 -8.70
CA ASN A 57 -2.51 57.87 -9.84
C ASN A 57 -1.52 57.29 -10.89
N PRO A 58 -1.42 57.85 -12.13
CA PRO A 58 -1.36 57.07 -13.37
C PRO A 58 -0.09 57.33 -14.21
N ASN A 59 0.26 56.41 -15.13
CA ASN A 59 0.86 56.73 -16.43
C ASN A 59 1.07 55.45 -17.30
N LEU A 60 0.67 55.56 -18.56
CA LEU A 60 0.70 54.64 -19.71
C LEU A 60 2.12 54.16 -20.12
N PRO A 61 2.32 53.31 -21.16
CA PRO A 61 1.44 52.27 -21.75
C PRO A 61 2.20 50.95 -22.08
N SER A 62 1.53 49.80 -22.19
CA SER A 62 2.02 48.73 -23.07
C SER A 62 0.94 47.81 -23.62
N LYS A 63 0.88 47.82 -24.97
CA LYS A 63 0.49 46.81 -25.96
C LYS A 63 -0.54 45.73 -25.56
N LYS A 64 -1.70 45.84 -26.22
CA LYS A 64 -2.63 44.74 -26.50
C LYS A 64 -1.92 43.58 -27.20
N SER A 65 -2.10 42.36 -26.69
CA SER A 65 -2.20 41.16 -27.51
C SER A 65 -3.48 40.43 -27.10
N ASP A 66 -4.42 40.33 -28.03
CA ASP A 66 -5.66 39.58 -27.86
C ASP A 66 -5.34 38.09 -27.62
N ARG A 67 -5.66 37.59 -26.42
CA ARG A 67 -5.99 36.17 -26.21
C ARG A 67 -7.45 36.11 -25.79
N GLN A 68 -8.28 35.55 -26.67
CA GLN A 68 -9.63 35.16 -26.33
C GLN A 68 -9.60 34.23 -25.12
N GLN A 69 -10.22 34.68 -24.03
CA GLN A 69 -10.45 33.90 -22.83
C GLN A 69 -11.72 33.09 -23.06
N VAL A 70 -11.57 31.80 -23.40
CA VAL A 70 -12.70 30.86 -23.44
C VAL A 70 -13.09 30.56 -21.99
N ASN A 71 -14.23 31.12 -21.60
CA ASN A 71 -14.83 30.93 -20.28
C ASN A 71 -15.48 29.53 -20.24
N LEU A 72 -14.83 28.56 -19.62
CA LEU A 72 -15.20 27.13 -19.65
C LEU A 72 -16.04 26.68 -18.44
N ASN A 73 -16.74 27.59 -17.78
CA ASN A 73 -17.46 27.29 -16.53
C ASN A 73 -18.92 27.76 -16.59
N THR A 74 -19.81 27.01 -17.23
CA THR A 74 -21.27 27.08 -16.93
C THR A 74 -22.13 25.91 -17.45
N ASP A 75 -21.66 25.07 -18.37
CA ASP A 75 -22.56 24.10 -19.03
C ASP A 75 -22.62 22.69 -18.42
N THR A 76 -21.63 22.28 -17.61
CA THR A 76 -21.63 20.94 -17.00
C THR A 76 -22.54 20.82 -15.78
N THR A 77 -22.72 21.88 -15.01
CA THR A 77 -23.61 21.91 -13.83
C THR A 77 -25.08 21.98 -14.20
N THR A 78 -25.42 22.38 -15.43
CA THR A 78 -26.82 22.55 -15.86
C THR A 78 -27.40 21.26 -16.44
N ALA A 79 -26.60 20.43 -17.12
CA ALA A 79 -27.04 19.13 -17.63
C ALA A 79 -27.39 18.12 -16.51
N LEU A 80 -26.80 18.28 -15.32
CA LEU A 80 -27.01 17.38 -14.17
C LEU A 80 -28.17 17.80 -13.25
N ARG A 81 -28.75 19.00 -13.41
CA ARG A 81 -29.83 19.51 -12.53
C ARG A 81 -31.24 19.04 -12.89
N ASN A 82 -31.44 18.43 -14.05
CA ASN A 82 -32.77 17.99 -14.48
C ASN A 82 -33.19 16.61 -13.92
N ILE A 83 -32.39 16.01 -13.03
CA ILE A 83 -32.73 14.77 -12.32
C ILE A 83 -32.83 15.10 -10.82
N ASN A 84 -33.82 15.90 -10.45
CA ASN A 84 -34.11 16.19 -9.04
C ASN A 84 -35.58 15.93 -8.74
N THR A 85 -35.88 14.69 -8.37
CA THR A 85 -36.91 14.38 -7.36
C THR A 85 -36.49 13.13 -6.59
N ILE A 86 -36.03 13.38 -5.36
CA ILE A 86 -36.06 12.55 -4.15
C ILE A 86 -36.20 11.03 -4.40
N ASN A 87 -35.10 10.29 -4.22
CA ASN A 87 -35.15 8.89 -3.81
C ASN A 87 -33.92 8.56 -2.96
N SER A 88 -34.15 8.04 -1.76
CA SER A 88 -33.15 7.54 -0.81
C SER A 88 -32.63 6.15 -1.21
N THR A 89 -32.55 5.88 -2.51
CA THR A 89 -32.13 4.59 -3.08
C THR A 89 -31.11 4.84 -4.17
N PRO A 90 -30.04 4.02 -4.27
CA PRO A 90 -29.05 4.17 -5.32
C PRO A 90 -29.70 4.11 -6.71
N LEU A 91 -29.54 5.18 -7.48
CA LEU A 91 -30.02 5.22 -8.87
C LEU A 91 -29.00 4.49 -9.75
N THR A 92 -29.51 3.59 -10.60
CA THR A 92 -28.70 2.84 -11.56
C THR A 92 -28.99 3.38 -12.96
N VAL A 93 -27.96 3.87 -13.65
CA VAL A 93 -28.08 4.36 -15.03
C VAL A 93 -26.91 3.80 -15.84
N THR A 94 -27.16 3.44 -17.10
CA THR A 94 -26.09 3.15 -18.05
C THR A 94 -25.25 4.42 -18.24
N ALA A 95 -23.96 4.35 -17.93
CA ALA A 95 -23.11 5.54 -17.94
C ALA A 95 -22.88 6.04 -19.39
N ASN A 96 -22.93 7.36 -19.59
CA ASN A 96 -22.57 7.96 -20.88
C ASN A 96 -21.05 7.83 -21.12
N PHE A 97 -20.65 7.24 -22.24
CA PHE A 97 -19.24 7.07 -22.65
C PHE A 97 -18.39 8.34 -22.54
N GLN A 98 -18.96 9.51 -22.80
CA GLN A 98 -18.24 10.79 -22.68
C GLN A 98 -17.87 11.11 -21.23
N THR A 99 -18.76 10.82 -20.27
CA THR A 99 -18.54 11.03 -18.84
C THR A 99 -17.45 10.10 -18.31
N LEU A 100 -17.34 8.90 -18.88
CA LEU A 100 -16.37 7.88 -18.51
C LEU A 100 -14.96 8.20 -18.98
N ALA A 101 -14.82 8.66 -20.23
CA ALA A 101 -13.54 9.12 -20.76
C ALA A 101 -12.98 10.30 -19.93
N ASN A 102 -13.86 11.17 -19.42
CA ASN A 102 -13.46 12.28 -18.56
C ASN A 102 -12.90 11.81 -17.21
N ILE A 103 -13.39 10.70 -16.63
CA ILE A 103 -12.86 10.20 -15.35
C ILE A 103 -11.42 9.71 -15.53
N GLU A 104 -11.15 8.91 -16.56
CA GLU A 104 -9.78 8.48 -16.90
C GLU A 104 -8.87 9.67 -17.15
N GLN A 105 -9.30 10.64 -17.98
CA GLN A 105 -8.49 11.80 -18.30
C GLN A 105 -8.21 12.65 -17.04
N ASN A 106 -9.19 12.84 -16.17
CA ASN A 106 -9.01 13.60 -14.94
C ASN A 106 -8.02 12.91 -14.00
N ARG A 107 -8.10 11.57 -13.87
CA ARG A 107 -7.10 10.80 -13.10
C ARG A 107 -5.72 10.94 -13.70
N ASN A 108 -5.59 10.81 -15.01
CA ASN A 108 -4.30 10.97 -15.70
C ASN A 108 -3.69 12.33 -15.47
N ASN A 109 -4.47 13.40 -15.61
CA ASN A 109 -4.01 14.76 -15.38
C ASN A 109 -3.55 14.96 -13.93
N GLU A 110 -4.29 14.42 -12.96
CA GLU A 110 -3.93 14.51 -11.54
C GLU A 110 -2.57 13.85 -11.24
N PHE A 111 -2.34 12.65 -11.78
CA PHE A 111 -1.03 11.99 -11.65
C PHE A 111 0.06 12.71 -12.45
N ALA A 112 -0.24 13.25 -13.62
CA ALA A 112 0.72 13.99 -14.44
C ALA A 112 1.20 15.26 -13.74
N ASP A 113 0.26 16.00 -13.15
CA ASP A 113 0.52 17.20 -12.36
C ASP A 113 1.41 16.87 -11.14
N TYR A 114 1.14 15.75 -10.46
CA TYR A 114 1.93 15.30 -9.32
C TYR A 114 3.36 14.91 -9.72
N PHE A 115 3.51 14.07 -10.75
CA PHE A 115 4.82 13.61 -11.23
C PHE A 115 5.61 14.70 -11.98
N GLY A 116 4.97 15.82 -12.33
CA GLY A 116 5.60 16.91 -13.07
C GLY A 116 6.05 16.50 -14.47
N SER A 117 5.39 15.49 -15.06
CA SER A 117 5.77 14.88 -16.34
C SER A 117 4.55 14.66 -17.21
N ASP A 118 4.72 14.83 -18.52
CA ASP A 118 3.71 14.37 -19.48
C ASP A 118 3.64 12.83 -19.46
N LEU A 119 2.56 12.30 -18.90
CA LEU A 119 2.30 10.86 -18.83
C LEU A 119 1.82 10.29 -20.18
N SER A 120 1.72 11.09 -21.25
CA SER A 120 1.33 10.61 -22.58
C SER A 120 2.21 9.44 -23.05
N SER A 121 3.52 9.52 -22.78
CA SER A 121 4.50 8.45 -23.05
C SER A 121 4.35 7.22 -22.14
N GLN A 122 3.57 7.34 -21.06
CA GLN A 122 3.32 6.31 -20.05
C GLN A 122 1.92 5.70 -20.20
N ILE A 123 1.14 6.18 -21.17
CA ILE A 123 -0.11 5.52 -21.57
C ILE A 123 0.27 4.16 -22.16
N THR A 124 -0.02 3.12 -21.39
CA THR A 124 0.37 1.74 -21.68
C THR A 124 -0.78 0.94 -22.28
N SER A 125 -2.01 1.46 -22.19
CA SER A 125 -3.18 0.88 -22.85
C SER A 125 -4.06 1.94 -23.52
N THR A 126 -4.35 1.75 -24.80
CA THR A 126 -5.34 2.50 -25.57
C THR A 126 -6.63 1.69 -25.81
N LYS A 127 -6.66 0.45 -25.32
CA LYS A 127 -7.81 -0.45 -25.44
C LYS A 127 -8.98 0.05 -24.60
N ASN A 128 -10.20 -0.31 -25.02
CA ASN A 128 -11.35 -0.08 -24.17
C ASN A 128 -11.21 -0.88 -22.87
N ILE A 129 -11.60 -0.31 -21.72
CA ILE A 129 -11.52 -0.99 -20.42
C ILE A 129 -12.19 -2.37 -20.45
N ARG A 130 -13.32 -2.51 -21.16
CA ARG A 130 -14.03 -3.79 -21.28
C ARG A 130 -13.26 -4.81 -22.10
N GLU A 131 -12.55 -4.37 -23.13
CA GLU A 131 -11.70 -5.24 -23.95
C GLU A 131 -10.53 -5.74 -23.11
N VAL A 132 -9.89 -4.85 -22.33
CA VAL A 132 -8.85 -5.25 -21.37
C VAL A 132 -9.36 -6.33 -20.41
N LEU A 133 -10.52 -6.12 -19.80
CA LEU A 133 -11.11 -7.08 -18.86
C LEU A 133 -11.47 -8.42 -19.54
N THR A 134 -11.92 -8.39 -20.79
CA THR A 134 -12.23 -9.59 -21.58
C THR A 134 -10.97 -10.36 -21.95
N ASP A 135 -9.94 -9.67 -22.46
CA ASP A 135 -8.66 -10.27 -22.83
C ASP A 135 -7.98 -10.96 -21.63
N ILE A 136 -8.10 -10.37 -20.44
CA ILE A 136 -7.56 -10.96 -19.22
C ILE A 136 -8.37 -12.16 -18.76
N ALA A 137 -9.70 -12.09 -18.85
CA ALA A 137 -10.55 -13.23 -18.55
C ALA A 137 -10.20 -14.43 -19.45
N ASP A 138 -9.96 -14.18 -20.73
CA ASP A 138 -9.56 -15.21 -21.70
C ASP A 138 -8.18 -15.81 -21.39
N GLN A 139 -7.22 -14.98 -20.98
CA GLN A 139 -5.84 -15.42 -20.67
C GLN A 139 -5.71 -16.14 -19.31
N THR A 140 -6.43 -15.67 -18.30
CA THR A 140 -6.29 -16.14 -16.92
C THR A 140 -7.36 -17.15 -16.52
N GLY A 141 -8.52 -17.14 -17.19
CA GLY A 141 -9.73 -17.86 -16.80
C GLY A 141 -10.46 -17.22 -15.61
N LYS A 142 -10.14 -15.96 -15.28
CA LYS A 142 -10.61 -15.25 -14.09
C LYS A 142 -11.18 -13.88 -14.45
N ASN A 143 -12.41 -13.61 -13.98
CA ASN A 143 -13.07 -12.34 -14.27
C ASN A 143 -12.65 -11.27 -13.27
N SER A 144 -12.22 -10.12 -13.79
CA SER A 144 -11.92 -8.92 -13.02
C SER A 144 -12.97 -7.83 -13.26
N ALA A 145 -13.16 -6.95 -12.29
CA ALA A 145 -13.95 -5.73 -12.45
C ALA A 145 -13.16 -4.51 -11.99
N ILE A 146 -13.47 -3.35 -12.59
CA ILE A 146 -12.86 -2.07 -12.23
C ILE A 146 -13.95 -1.14 -11.68
N ILE A 147 -13.66 -0.53 -10.54
CA ILE A 147 -14.55 0.39 -9.85
C ILE A 147 -13.86 1.75 -9.77
N TYR A 148 -14.42 2.75 -10.44
CA TYR A 148 -14.03 4.14 -10.23
C TYR A 148 -14.88 4.72 -9.12
N VAL A 149 -14.21 5.23 -8.09
CA VAL A 149 -14.81 5.82 -6.91
C VAL A 149 -14.53 7.32 -6.96
N THR A 150 -15.60 8.12 -7.06
CA THR A 150 -15.50 9.59 -7.12
C THR A 150 -16.35 10.21 -6.02
N ALA A 151 -15.72 11.03 -5.17
CA ALA A 151 -16.35 11.60 -3.98
C ALA A 151 -16.75 13.07 -4.24
N TYR A 152 -18.00 13.29 -4.66
CA TYR A 152 -18.53 14.62 -4.89
C TYR A 152 -18.99 15.30 -3.59
N PRO A 153 -19.08 16.64 -3.55
CA PRO A 153 -19.56 17.36 -2.38
C PRO A 153 -20.92 16.90 -1.86
N GLU A 154 -21.81 16.45 -2.76
CA GLU A 154 -23.19 16.06 -2.44
C GLU A 154 -23.40 14.54 -2.38
N GLU A 155 -22.51 13.74 -2.98
CA GLU A 155 -22.74 12.29 -3.17
C GLU A 155 -21.46 11.50 -3.45
N LEU A 156 -21.54 10.18 -3.32
CA LEU A 156 -20.56 9.25 -3.86
C LEU A 156 -21.06 8.70 -5.19
N GLN A 157 -20.18 8.61 -6.20
CA GLN A 157 -20.45 7.91 -7.44
C GLN A 157 -19.51 6.72 -7.62
N LEU A 158 -20.09 5.60 -8.07
CA LEU A 158 -19.36 4.39 -8.46
C LEU A 158 -19.62 4.10 -9.92
N VAL A 159 -18.56 4.00 -10.71
CA VAL A 159 -18.64 3.44 -12.06
C VAL A 159 -18.04 2.05 -12.05
N LEU A 160 -18.87 1.05 -12.35
CA LEU A 160 -18.46 -0.35 -12.46
C LEU A 160 -18.26 -0.74 -13.93
N TYR A 161 -17.10 -1.32 -14.23
CA TYR A 161 -16.81 -2.04 -15.46
C TYR A 161 -16.66 -3.52 -15.19
N THR A 162 -17.32 -4.33 -16.01
CA THR A 162 -17.20 -5.81 -16.02
C THR A 162 -16.89 -6.28 -17.45
N PRO A 163 -16.41 -7.53 -17.64
CA PRO A 163 -16.17 -8.07 -18.98
C PRO A 163 -17.45 -8.08 -19.82
N GLY A 164 -17.36 -7.63 -21.08
CA GLY A 164 -18.43 -7.72 -22.09
C GLY A 164 -19.72 -6.91 -21.85
N SER A 165 -19.92 -6.28 -20.69
CA SER A 165 -21.15 -5.54 -20.36
C SER A 165 -20.96 -4.03 -20.41
N GLU A 166 -22.03 -3.27 -20.66
CA GLU A 166 -21.98 -1.81 -20.57
C GLU A 166 -21.69 -1.35 -19.13
N PRO A 167 -20.92 -0.25 -18.96
CA PRO A 167 -20.58 0.27 -17.65
C PRO A 167 -21.79 0.84 -16.92
N ILE A 168 -21.81 0.63 -15.61
CA ILE A 168 -22.93 0.98 -14.75
C ILE A 168 -22.50 2.09 -13.80
N LEU A 169 -23.29 3.16 -13.72
CA LEU A 169 -23.13 4.22 -12.72
C LEU A 169 -24.13 3.98 -11.58
N LYS A 170 -23.62 4.00 -10.35
CA LYS A 170 -24.41 4.09 -9.11
C LYS A 170 -24.12 5.40 -8.41
N THR A 171 -25.17 6.08 -7.99
CA THR A 171 -25.09 7.29 -7.15
C THR A 171 -25.56 6.97 -5.75
N ILE A 172 -24.80 7.40 -4.74
CA ILE A 172 -25.05 7.17 -3.31
C ILE A 172 -25.10 8.54 -2.60
N PRO A 173 -26.26 9.21 -2.55
CA PRO A 173 -26.39 10.57 -2.01
C PRO A 173 -26.05 10.68 -0.52
N GLU A 174 -26.31 9.62 0.24
CA GLU A 174 -26.06 9.57 1.69
C GLU A 174 -24.58 9.52 2.09
N ALA A 175 -23.68 9.35 1.11
CA ALA A 175 -22.24 9.17 1.26
C ALA A 175 -21.46 10.34 0.63
N ASN A 176 -21.94 11.57 0.85
CA ASN A 176 -21.24 12.77 0.40
C ASN A 176 -19.79 12.85 0.90
N ARG A 177 -18.94 13.62 0.21
CA ARG A 177 -17.49 13.67 0.47
C ARG A 177 -17.13 13.88 1.93
N GLN A 178 -17.76 14.83 2.62
CA GLN A 178 -17.42 15.13 4.01
C GLN A 178 -17.67 13.92 4.93
N LYS A 179 -18.85 13.31 4.80
CA LYS A 179 -19.23 12.15 5.61
C LYS A 179 -18.39 10.93 5.25
N LEU A 180 -18.14 10.72 3.96
CA LEU A 180 -17.31 9.64 3.45
C LEU A 180 -15.89 9.70 4.02
N MET A 181 -15.22 10.85 3.92
CA MET A 181 -13.85 11.01 4.44
C MET A 181 -13.78 10.82 5.95
N LYS A 182 -14.82 11.25 6.69
CA LYS A 182 -14.90 11.03 8.13
C LYS A 182 -14.91 9.53 8.48
N VAL A 183 -15.73 8.73 7.80
CA VAL A 183 -15.83 7.28 8.06
C VAL A 183 -14.57 6.54 7.56
N ALA A 184 -14.00 6.95 6.43
CA ALA A 184 -12.73 6.42 5.94
C ALA A 184 -11.59 6.67 6.95
N LEU A 185 -11.48 7.87 7.49
CA LEU A 185 -10.52 8.21 8.54
C LEU A 185 -10.78 7.41 9.81
N GLU A 186 -12.05 7.27 10.22
CA GLU A 186 -12.42 6.46 11.38
C GLU A 186 -11.94 5.02 11.22
N LEU A 187 -12.21 4.36 10.09
CA LEU A 187 -11.75 3.00 9.82
C LEU A 187 -10.22 2.89 9.98
N ARG A 188 -9.48 3.81 9.34
CA ARG A 188 -8.01 3.84 9.41
C ARG A 188 -7.51 3.98 10.85
N VAL A 189 -8.04 4.93 11.61
CA VAL A 189 -7.66 5.15 13.02
C VAL A 189 -7.97 3.92 13.86
N GLN A 190 -9.16 3.32 13.71
CA GLN A 190 -9.56 2.15 14.50
C GLN A 190 -8.63 0.95 14.24
N ILE A 191 -8.21 0.72 12.99
CA ILE A 191 -7.30 -0.39 12.62
C ILE A 191 -5.87 -0.14 13.11
N THR A 192 -5.37 1.08 12.98
CA THR A 192 -3.92 1.35 13.17
C THR A 192 -3.53 1.68 14.60
N THR A 193 -4.49 2.05 15.46
CA THR A 193 -4.22 2.42 16.85
C THR A 193 -3.78 1.20 17.68
N PRO A 194 -2.58 1.22 18.32
CA PRO A 194 -2.05 0.06 19.04
C PRO A 194 -2.98 -0.54 20.09
N ASN A 195 -3.60 0.30 20.93
CA ASN A 195 -4.48 -0.15 22.00
C ASN A 195 -5.88 -0.59 21.52
N LYS A 196 -6.12 -0.67 20.21
CA LYS A 196 -7.36 -1.17 19.63
C LYS A 196 -7.20 -2.49 18.87
N ARG A 197 -5.96 -2.99 18.74
CA ARG A 197 -5.63 -4.20 17.97
C ARG A 197 -6.21 -5.51 18.54
N TYR A 198 -6.82 -5.46 19.71
CA TYR A 198 -7.44 -6.60 20.41
C TYR A 198 -8.97 -6.47 20.51
N ILE A 199 -9.58 -5.50 19.83
CA ILE A 199 -11.04 -5.31 19.79
C ILE A 199 -11.50 -5.00 18.35
N ASP A 200 -12.78 -5.27 18.09
CA ASP A 200 -13.35 -5.11 16.75
C ASP A 200 -14.04 -3.76 16.51
N SER A 201 -13.53 -2.69 17.14
CA SER A 201 -14.12 -1.35 17.04
C SER A 201 -14.08 -0.76 15.62
N TYR A 202 -13.26 -1.31 14.74
CA TYR A 202 -13.19 -0.96 13.31
C TYR A 202 -14.43 -1.43 12.52
N LEU A 203 -15.18 -2.43 13.00
CA LEU A 203 -16.28 -3.05 12.24
C LEU A 203 -17.39 -2.07 11.86
N SER A 204 -17.73 -1.13 12.73
CA SER A 204 -18.79 -0.13 12.45
C SER A 204 -18.47 0.70 11.20
N ALA A 205 -17.25 1.24 11.12
CA ALA A 205 -16.80 2.00 9.96
C ALA A 205 -16.62 1.10 8.73
N ALA A 206 -16.07 -0.10 8.91
CA ALA A 206 -15.89 -1.08 7.83
C ALA A 206 -17.21 -1.48 7.16
N GLN A 207 -18.26 -1.69 7.94
CA GLN A 207 -19.60 -2.03 7.45
C GLN A 207 -20.24 -0.85 6.72
N LYS A 208 -20.14 0.36 7.29
CA LYS A 208 -20.70 1.55 6.64
C LYS A 208 -20.06 1.83 5.28
N LEU A 209 -18.76 1.61 5.16
CA LEU A 209 -18.04 1.75 3.89
C LEU A 209 -18.37 0.61 2.92
N TYR A 210 -18.55 -0.62 3.39
CA TYR A 210 -19.04 -1.72 2.55
C TYR A 210 -20.41 -1.41 1.94
N ASP A 211 -21.33 -0.88 2.75
CA ASP A 211 -22.69 -0.49 2.31
C ASP A 211 -22.66 0.57 1.21
N TRP A 212 -21.65 1.44 1.22
CA TRP A 212 -21.50 2.50 0.22
C TRP A 212 -20.75 2.06 -1.03
N PHE A 213 -19.73 1.21 -0.90
CA PHE A 213 -18.82 0.87 -2.01
C PHE A 213 -19.24 -0.40 -2.74
N ILE A 214 -19.76 -1.41 -2.02
CA ILE A 214 -19.89 -2.77 -2.54
C ILE A 214 -21.35 -3.19 -2.61
N ALA A 215 -22.15 -2.94 -1.57
CA ALA A 215 -23.55 -3.34 -1.56
C ALA A 215 -24.34 -2.87 -2.81
N PRO A 216 -24.19 -1.62 -3.31
CA PRO A 216 -24.96 -1.11 -4.45
C PRO A 216 -24.64 -1.76 -5.79
N ILE A 217 -23.50 -2.47 -5.88
CA ILE A 217 -22.99 -3.12 -7.11
C ILE A 217 -22.85 -4.64 -6.96
N SER A 218 -23.25 -5.20 -5.82
CA SER A 218 -22.99 -6.60 -5.46
C SER A 218 -23.70 -7.61 -6.37
N ALA A 219 -24.89 -7.27 -6.87
CA ALA A 219 -25.66 -8.12 -7.77
C ALA A 219 -24.95 -8.27 -9.13
N GLU A 220 -24.42 -7.15 -9.65
CA GLU A 220 -23.68 -7.08 -10.90
C GLU A 220 -22.34 -7.83 -10.81
N LEU A 221 -21.61 -7.65 -9.68
CA LEU A 221 -20.37 -8.40 -9.42
C LEU A 221 -20.62 -9.92 -9.39
N LYS A 222 -21.72 -10.35 -8.75
CA LYS A 222 -22.10 -11.77 -8.70
C LYS A 222 -22.52 -12.28 -10.08
N ALA A 223 -23.33 -11.53 -10.83
CA ALA A 223 -23.79 -11.94 -12.15
C ALA A 223 -22.64 -12.11 -13.15
N ALA A 224 -21.60 -11.28 -13.04
CA ALA A 224 -20.40 -11.39 -13.86
C ALA A 224 -19.34 -12.38 -13.33
N ASN A 225 -19.62 -13.10 -12.23
CA ASN A 225 -18.70 -14.03 -11.57
C ASN A 225 -17.31 -13.40 -11.29
N ILE A 226 -17.30 -12.18 -10.78
CA ILE A 226 -16.06 -11.44 -10.52
C ILE A 226 -15.26 -12.08 -9.38
N GLU A 227 -13.96 -12.23 -9.57
CA GLU A 227 -13.01 -12.75 -8.57
C GLU A 227 -11.97 -11.70 -8.14
N THR A 228 -11.67 -10.72 -8.99
CA THR A 228 -10.71 -9.65 -8.69
C THR A 228 -11.32 -8.26 -8.89
N LEU A 229 -11.15 -7.37 -7.90
CA LEU A 229 -11.61 -5.98 -7.95
C LEU A 229 -10.43 -5.02 -7.99
N LEU A 230 -10.43 -4.13 -8.98
CA LEU A 230 -9.48 -3.03 -9.10
C LEU A 230 -10.20 -1.73 -8.77
N PHE A 231 -9.62 -0.90 -7.92
CA PHE A 231 -10.18 0.39 -7.54
C PHE A 231 -9.35 1.53 -8.11
N SER A 232 -9.99 2.48 -8.79
CA SER A 232 -9.44 3.82 -9.03
C SER A 232 -10.13 4.79 -8.08
N MET A 233 -9.36 5.39 -7.18
CA MET A 233 -9.90 6.13 -6.04
C MET A 233 -9.56 7.61 -6.06
N ASP A 234 -10.53 8.39 -5.58
CA ASP A 234 -10.38 9.82 -5.36
C ASP A 234 -9.42 10.17 -4.23
N GLU A 235 -9.03 11.43 -4.22
CA GLU A 235 -8.26 12.04 -3.13
C GLU A 235 -8.90 11.72 -1.76
N GLY A 236 -8.08 11.31 -0.80
CA GLY A 236 -8.50 10.90 0.54
C GLY A 236 -8.86 9.43 0.67
N LEU A 237 -9.08 8.71 -0.44
CA LEU A 237 -9.50 7.30 -0.43
C LEU A 237 -8.41 6.33 -0.87
N ARG A 238 -7.33 6.81 -1.50
CA ARG A 238 -6.24 5.99 -2.06
C ARG A 238 -5.47 5.12 -1.06
N THR A 239 -5.59 5.41 0.23
CA THR A 239 -5.01 4.61 1.33
C THR A 239 -6.10 3.94 2.17
N LEU A 240 -7.32 3.81 1.65
CA LEU A 240 -8.41 3.11 2.33
C LEU A 240 -8.12 1.59 2.31
N PRO A 241 -8.11 0.90 3.47
CA PRO A 241 -7.90 -0.55 3.51
C PRO A 241 -9.15 -1.29 3.04
N VAL A 242 -9.37 -1.33 1.73
CA VAL A 242 -10.55 -1.95 1.12
C VAL A 242 -10.70 -3.43 1.48
N ALA A 243 -9.58 -4.12 1.72
CA ALA A 243 -9.55 -5.50 2.21
C ALA A 243 -10.33 -5.69 3.51
N ALA A 244 -10.35 -4.66 4.38
CA ALA A 244 -11.00 -4.68 5.68
C ALA A 244 -12.46 -4.19 5.65
N LEU A 245 -13.03 -3.84 4.49
CA LEU A 245 -14.47 -3.60 4.41
C LEU A 245 -15.22 -4.87 4.75
N HIS A 246 -16.37 -4.76 5.42
CA HIS A 246 -17.03 -5.92 6.03
C HIS A 246 -18.53 -5.91 5.75
N ASP A 247 -19.12 -7.02 5.32
CA ASP A 247 -20.54 -7.07 4.94
C ASP A 247 -21.51 -7.36 6.10
N GLY A 248 -20.96 -7.46 7.32
CA GLY A 248 -21.66 -7.89 8.53
C GLY A 248 -21.41 -9.36 8.88
N THR A 249 -20.87 -10.15 7.95
CA THR A 249 -20.51 -11.57 8.12
C THR A 249 -19.03 -11.86 7.85
N GLN A 250 -18.46 -11.27 6.79
CA GLN A 250 -17.10 -11.54 6.32
C GLN A 250 -16.45 -10.29 5.70
N PHE A 251 -15.12 -10.27 5.64
CA PHE A 251 -14.35 -9.20 5.03
C PHE A 251 -14.39 -9.27 3.50
N LEU A 252 -14.14 -8.14 2.82
CA LEU A 252 -14.13 -8.06 1.36
C LEU A 252 -13.03 -8.94 0.76
N VAL A 253 -11.87 -9.04 1.43
CA VAL A 253 -10.75 -9.92 1.04
C VAL A 253 -11.14 -11.41 1.02
N GLU A 254 -12.17 -11.80 1.77
CA GLU A 254 -12.69 -13.18 1.74
C GLU A 254 -13.43 -13.49 0.46
N LYS A 255 -13.93 -12.46 -0.23
CA LYS A 255 -14.70 -12.57 -1.47
C LYS A 255 -13.89 -12.36 -2.73
N TYR A 256 -12.97 -11.38 -2.73
CA TYR A 256 -12.28 -10.94 -3.93
C TYR A 256 -10.80 -10.70 -3.69
N SER A 257 -9.96 -10.94 -4.71
CA SER A 257 -8.61 -10.37 -4.78
C SER A 257 -8.70 -8.88 -5.09
N LEU A 258 -7.82 -8.07 -4.53
CA LEU A 258 -7.98 -6.61 -4.53
C LEU A 258 -6.72 -5.90 -5.05
N SER A 259 -6.92 -4.81 -5.81
CA SER A 259 -5.84 -3.94 -6.29
C SER A 259 -6.30 -2.48 -6.35
N LEU A 260 -5.33 -1.58 -6.27
CA LEU A 260 -5.49 -0.15 -6.51
C LEU A 260 -4.85 0.20 -7.86
N ILE A 261 -5.49 1.05 -8.64
CA ILE A 261 -4.94 1.57 -9.89
C ILE A 261 -5.10 3.08 -9.95
N PRO A 262 -4.15 3.81 -10.55
CA PRO A 262 -4.34 5.23 -10.84
C PRO A 262 -5.49 5.39 -11.85
N SER A 263 -5.33 4.74 -12.99
CA SER A 263 -6.23 4.68 -14.13
C SER A 263 -5.89 3.43 -14.96
N VAL A 264 -6.76 3.01 -15.87
CA VAL A 264 -6.47 1.85 -16.75
C VAL A 264 -5.43 2.23 -17.79
N SER A 265 -5.50 3.45 -18.31
CA SER A 265 -4.58 3.96 -19.33
C SER A 265 -3.13 4.03 -18.84
N LEU A 266 -2.89 4.23 -17.54
CA LEU A 266 -1.55 4.24 -16.92
C LEU A 266 -1.08 2.86 -16.43
N MET A 267 -1.85 1.80 -16.68
CA MET A 267 -1.54 0.44 -16.24
C MET A 267 -1.15 -0.44 -17.43
N ASP A 268 -0.01 -1.13 -17.34
CA ASP A 268 0.35 -2.14 -18.34
C ASP A 268 -0.58 -3.35 -18.20
N THR A 269 -1.44 -3.54 -19.20
CA THR A 269 -2.49 -4.56 -19.23
C THR A 269 -2.02 -5.89 -19.82
N ASN A 270 -0.76 -6.01 -20.23
CA ASN A 270 -0.24 -7.26 -20.78
C ASN A 270 0.04 -8.26 -19.65
N TYR A 271 -0.76 -9.33 -19.63
CA TYR A 271 -0.57 -10.43 -18.70
C TYR A 271 0.78 -11.14 -18.92
N ARG A 272 1.50 -11.40 -17.84
CA ARG A 272 2.64 -12.31 -17.84
C ARG A 272 2.67 -13.12 -16.54
N PRO A 273 2.72 -14.47 -16.63
CA PRO A 273 2.86 -15.30 -15.45
C PRO A 273 4.19 -15.05 -14.73
N LEU A 274 4.18 -15.11 -13.40
CA LEU A 274 5.38 -15.03 -12.59
C LEU A 274 5.96 -16.41 -12.24
N GLN A 275 5.28 -17.50 -12.56
CA GLN A 275 5.73 -18.86 -12.26
C GLN A 275 7.17 -19.09 -12.71
N ASP A 276 7.98 -19.68 -11.84
CA ASP A 276 9.38 -20.05 -12.09
C ASP A 276 10.30 -18.88 -12.50
N THR A 277 9.89 -17.63 -12.27
CA THR A 277 10.74 -16.45 -12.51
C THR A 277 11.78 -16.28 -11.40
N ARG A 278 12.76 -15.38 -11.57
CA ARG A 278 13.77 -15.08 -10.54
C ARG A 278 13.45 -13.80 -9.78
N VAL A 279 13.77 -13.80 -8.48
CA VAL A 279 13.67 -12.60 -7.62
C VAL A 279 15.05 -12.00 -7.34
N LEU A 280 15.13 -10.67 -7.37
CA LEU A 280 16.21 -9.92 -6.75
C LEU A 280 15.71 -9.41 -5.39
N ALA A 281 16.18 -10.01 -4.31
CA ALA A 281 15.79 -9.64 -2.96
C ALA A 281 16.90 -8.80 -2.31
N MET A 282 16.62 -7.55 -1.94
CA MET A 282 17.62 -6.69 -1.30
C MET A 282 17.02 -5.99 -0.09
N GLY A 283 17.84 -5.65 0.90
CA GLY A 283 17.31 -4.98 2.08
C GLY A 283 18.35 -4.52 3.08
N ALA A 284 17.91 -3.76 4.07
CA ALA A 284 18.71 -3.31 5.20
C ALA A 284 17.98 -3.64 6.50
N SER A 285 18.70 -4.26 7.44
CA SER A 285 18.22 -4.55 8.79
C SER A 285 18.70 -3.54 9.81
N GLU A 286 19.80 -2.86 9.52
CA GLU A 286 20.44 -1.86 10.39
C GLU A 286 20.38 -0.48 9.75
N PHE A 287 20.17 0.55 10.56
CA PHE A 287 19.98 1.92 10.09
C PHE A 287 20.63 2.92 11.05
N VAL A 288 21.14 4.02 10.50
CA VAL A 288 21.71 5.14 11.28
C VAL A 288 20.60 6.04 11.84
N GLU A 289 19.59 6.36 11.02
CA GLU A 289 18.55 7.35 11.34
C GLU A 289 17.15 6.73 11.60
N GLN A 290 17.01 5.42 11.41
CA GLN A 290 15.72 4.71 11.53
C GLN A 290 15.83 3.56 12.52
N ASN A 291 14.68 3.02 12.93
CA ASN A 291 14.65 1.82 13.77
C ASN A 291 15.17 0.61 12.97
N PRO A 292 15.90 -0.31 13.61
CA PRO A 292 16.32 -1.56 12.99
C PRO A 292 15.09 -2.41 12.57
N LEU A 293 15.29 -3.23 11.55
CA LEU A 293 14.33 -4.22 11.03
C LEU A 293 14.95 -5.62 11.12
N PRO A 294 15.01 -6.22 12.32
CA PRO A 294 15.69 -7.49 12.56
C PRO A 294 15.10 -8.70 11.80
N ALA A 295 13.87 -8.62 11.29
CA ALA A 295 13.27 -9.71 10.51
C ALA A 295 13.81 -9.76 9.06
N VAL A 296 14.35 -8.66 8.54
CA VAL A 296 14.81 -8.52 7.14
C VAL A 296 15.79 -9.62 6.70
N PRO A 297 16.84 -9.98 7.46
CA PRO A 297 17.78 -11.02 7.03
C PRO A 297 17.09 -12.38 6.85
N VAL A 298 16.12 -12.70 7.72
CA VAL A 298 15.34 -13.94 7.64
C VAL A 298 14.36 -13.88 6.47
N GLU A 299 13.70 -12.74 6.26
CA GLU A 299 12.79 -12.52 5.12
C GLU A 299 13.50 -12.74 3.78
N LEU A 300 14.62 -12.06 3.55
CA LEU A 300 15.37 -12.16 2.29
C LEU A 300 15.87 -13.59 2.04
N LYS A 301 16.38 -14.26 3.07
CA LYS A 301 16.85 -15.64 2.98
C LYS A 301 15.70 -16.59 2.64
N ASN A 302 14.58 -16.46 3.34
CA ASN A 302 13.40 -17.30 3.12
C ASN A 302 12.87 -17.14 1.69
N ILE A 303 12.74 -15.90 1.22
CA ILE A 303 12.27 -15.60 -0.14
C ILE A 303 13.25 -16.13 -1.18
N ALA A 304 14.52 -15.73 -1.15
CA ALA A 304 15.45 -15.99 -2.26
C ALA A 304 15.99 -17.42 -2.31
N GLN A 305 15.95 -18.17 -1.19
CA GLN A 305 16.59 -19.49 -1.08
C GLN A 305 15.64 -20.64 -0.76
N GLN A 306 14.42 -20.37 -0.26
CA GLN A 306 13.51 -21.42 0.19
C GLN A 306 12.15 -21.41 -0.54
N LEU A 307 11.53 -20.23 -0.63
CA LEU A 307 10.20 -20.08 -1.24
C LEU A 307 10.27 -19.78 -2.73
N TRP A 308 11.34 -19.11 -3.15
CA TRP A 308 11.55 -18.66 -4.51
C TRP A 308 13.01 -18.90 -4.93
N GLN A 309 13.31 -18.63 -6.19
CA GLN A 309 14.67 -18.71 -6.73
C GLN A 309 15.20 -17.31 -7.01
N GLY A 310 16.35 -16.97 -6.45
CA GLY A 310 16.88 -15.63 -6.65
C GLY A 310 18.21 -15.35 -5.98
N ASN A 311 18.61 -14.08 -6.04
CA ASN A 311 19.79 -13.57 -5.36
C ASN A 311 19.34 -12.67 -4.22
N MET A 312 20.10 -12.68 -3.12
CA MET A 312 19.88 -11.76 -2.01
C MET A 312 21.10 -10.90 -1.67
N PHE A 313 20.86 -9.65 -1.29
CA PHE A 313 21.90 -8.71 -0.84
C PHE A 313 21.41 -7.95 0.39
N LEU A 314 22.25 -7.85 1.42
CA LEU A 314 21.88 -7.32 2.72
C LEU A 314 22.85 -6.20 3.12
N ASN A 315 22.32 -5.18 3.80
CA ASN A 315 23.10 -4.12 4.45
C ASN A 315 24.11 -3.49 3.48
N GLU A 316 25.41 -3.63 3.70
CA GLU A 316 26.48 -3.03 2.88
C GLU A 316 26.37 -3.33 1.38
N ASP A 317 25.76 -4.45 1.02
CA ASP A 317 25.52 -4.83 -0.39
C ASP A 317 24.21 -4.26 -0.96
N PHE A 318 23.37 -3.62 -0.15
CA PHE A 318 22.13 -2.97 -0.56
C PHE A 318 22.33 -1.49 -0.88
N THR A 319 22.94 -1.26 -2.05
CA THR A 319 23.25 0.07 -2.61
C THR A 319 22.58 0.30 -3.96
N ARG A 320 22.47 1.55 -4.41
CA ARG A 320 21.92 1.88 -5.73
C ARG A 320 22.73 1.25 -6.86
N ASP A 321 24.06 1.32 -6.76
CA ASP A 321 24.96 0.78 -7.76
C ASP A 321 24.79 -0.73 -7.91
N ASN A 322 24.67 -1.46 -6.79
CA ASN A 322 24.45 -2.90 -6.86
C ASN A 322 23.05 -3.24 -7.43
N LEU A 323 22.01 -2.48 -7.07
CA LEU A 323 20.67 -2.63 -7.69
C LEU A 323 20.74 -2.55 -9.23
N VAL A 324 21.45 -1.55 -9.75
CA VAL A 324 21.63 -1.34 -11.20
C VAL A 324 22.45 -2.48 -11.81
N ILE A 325 23.60 -2.83 -11.21
CA ILE A 325 24.48 -3.90 -11.71
C ILE A 325 23.74 -5.26 -11.78
N GLN A 326 22.98 -5.61 -10.74
CA GLN A 326 22.22 -6.86 -10.72
C GLN A 326 21.11 -6.86 -11.77
N ARG A 327 20.43 -5.72 -11.97
CA ARG A 327 19.39 -5.56 -12.98
C ARG A 327 19.93 -5.70 -14.40
N GLU A 328 21.07 -5.09 -14.69
CA GLU A 328 21.73 -5.18 -16.00
C GLU A 328 22.26 -6.59 -16.28
N SER A 329 22.79 -7.25 -15.26
CA SER A 329 23.36 -8.60 -15.39
C SER A 329 22.29 -9.68 -15.55
N ASN A 330 21.15 -9.53 -14.88
CA ASN A 330 20.04 -10.48 -14.92
C ASN A 330 18.69 -9.75 -14.93
N PRO A 331 17.83 -9.99 -15.94
CA PRO A 331 16.52 -9.36 -16.01
C PRO A 331 15.51 -10.00 -15.03
N TYR A 332 15.69 -9.82 -13.72
CA TYR A 332 14.74 -10.22 -12.67
C TYR A 332 13.32 -9.65 -12.89
N PRO A 333 12.28 -10.48 -13.09
CA PRO A 333 10.91 -9.99 -13.18
C PRO A 333 10.34 -9.50 -11.83
N ILE A 334 10.94 -9.94 -10.72
CA ILE A 334 10.54 -9.56 -9.36
C ILE A 334 11.69 -8.85 -8.67
N ILE A 335 11.44 -7.65 -8.14
CA ILE A 335 12.35 -6.93 -7.24
C ILE A 335 11.68 -6.83 -5.88
N HIS A 336 12.35 -7.32 -4.85
CA HIS A 336 11.87 -7.26 -3.47
C HIS A 336 12.82 -6.44 -2.61
N LEU A 337 12.31 -5.36 -2.03
CA LEU A 337 13.07 -4.45 -1.18
C LEU A 337 12.53 -4.49 0.25
N ALA A 338 13.32 -5.04 1.17
CA ALA A 338 13.00 -5.12 2.59
C ALA A 338 13.75 -4.02 3.36
N THR A 339 13.14 -2.85 3.45
CA THR A 339 13.73 -1.63 4.03
C THR A 339 12.66 -0.58 4.29
N HIS A 340 12.99 0.46 5.07
CA HIS A 340 12.13 1.62 5.23
C HIS A 340 11.93 2.38 3.92
N ALA A 341 10.68 2.55 3.51
CA ALA A 341 10.31 3.51 2.47
C ALA A 341 9.22 4.46 2.99
N ASN A 342 9.30 5.74 2.61
CA ASN A 342 8.46 6.79 3.18
C ASN A 342 7.83 7.64 2.08
N PHE A 343 6.51 7.57 1.93
CA PHE A 343 5.76 8.51 1.10
C PHE A 343 5.45 9.76 1.90
N ARG A 344 6.06 10.88 1.51
CA ARG A 344 5.97 12.14 2.24
C ARG A 344 5.08 13.15 1.50
N PRO A 345 4.44 14.08 2.24
CA PRO A 345 3.71 15.19 1.65
C PRO A 345 4.56 16.05 0.71
N GLY A 346 3.88 16.75 -0.20
CA GLY A 346 4.48 17.72 -1.11
C GLY A 346 4.97 17.09 -2.41
N LYS A 347 6.20 17.40 -2.84
CA LYS A 347 6.74 16.96 -4.13
C LYS A 347 7.11 15.47 -4.12
N VAL A 348 7.08 14.83 -5.29
CA VAL A 348 7.42 13.41 -5.46
C VAL A 348 8.77 13.06 -4.81
N GLY A 349 9.81 13.86 -5.06
CA GLY A 349 11.15 13.64 -4.50
C GLY A 349 11.27 13.80 -2.98
N ASN A 350 10.22 14.23 -2.27
CA ASN A 350 10.22 14.17 -0.81
C ASN A 350 10.11 12.71 -0.32
N SER A 351 9.52 11.84 -1.13
CA SER A 351 9.36 10.42 -0.84
C SER A 351 10.62 9.65 -1.24
N TYR A 352 10.96 8.60 -0.50
CA TYR A 352 12.18 7.84 -0.74
C TYR A 352 12.10 6.39 -0.28
N ILE A 353 12.99 5.57 -0.85
CA ILE A 353 13.37 4.23 -0.38
C ILE A 353 14.74 4.36 0.30
N GLN A 354 14.83 3.95 1.57
CA GLN A 354 16.09 3.95 2.31
C GLN A 354 16.96 2.77 1.86
N LEU A 355 18.19 3.04 1.47
CA LEU A 355 19.20 2.01 1.22
C LEU A 355 20.14 1.92 2.41
N TRP A 356 21.27 1.21 2.26
CA TRP A 356 22.26 1.12 3.31
C TRP A 356 22.85 2.48 3.74
N GLY A 357 23.22 2.56 5.02
CA GLY A 357 23.83 3.75 5.61
C GLY A 357 22.89 4.96 5.54
N THR A 358 23.28 5.99 4.79
CA THR A 358 22.50 7.23 4.60
C THR A 358 21.93 7.36 3.18
N GLU A 359 22.18 6.39 2.30
CA GLU A 359 21.78 6.45 0.90
C GLU A 359 20.25 6.32 0.76
N LYS A 360 19.65 7.12 -0.12
CA LYS A 360 18.21 7.16 -0.36
C LYS A 360 17.97 7.26 -1.87
N ILE A 361 17.06 6.46 -2.41
CA ILE A 361 16.53 6.65 -3.76
C ILE A 361 15.23 7.43 -3.63
N LYS A 362 15.17 8.64 -4.18
CA LYS A 362 13.93 9.42 -4.18
C LYS A 362 12.95 8.87 -5.20
N LEU A 363 11.65 9.07 -4.97
CA LEU A 363 10.61 8.49 -5.84
C LEU A 363 10.68 9.02 -7.29
N ASP A 364 11.17 10.24 -7.50
CA ASP A 364 11.41 10.83 -8.83
C ASP A 364 12.69 10.30 -9.51
N GLU A 365 13.57 9.64 -8.77
CA GLU A 365 14.81 9.01 -9.27
C GLU A 365 14.63 7.51 -9.56
N VAL A 366 13.53 6.87 -9.12
CA VAL A 366 13.34 5.41 -9.26
C VAL A 366 13.34 4.95 -10.72
N ARG A 367 12.84 5.76 -11.65
CA ARG A 367 12.86 5.43 -13.09
C ARG A 367 14.27 5.30 -13.65
N GLU A 368 15.24 5.97 -13.05
CA GLU A 368 16.64 5.90 -13.46
C GLU A 368 17.26 4.52 -13.17
N LEU A 369 16.56 3.64 -12.46
CA LEU A 369 17.00 2.26 -12.17
C LEU A 369 16.74 1.28 -13.34
N GLY A 370 16.10 1.73 -14.43
CA GLY A 370 15.92 0.92 -15.64
C GLY A 370 14.97 -0.27 -15.47
N TRP A 371 13.98 -0.16 -14.58
CA TRP A 371 13.03 -1.25 -14.30
C TRP A 371 11.95 -1.45 -15.36
N ASN A 372 11.89 -0.59 -16.37
CA ASN A 372 10.98 -0.70 -17.51
C ASN A 372 11.56 -1.53 -18.67
N GLU A 373 12.88 -1.78 -18.71
CA GLU A 373 13.54 -2.48 -19.83
C GLU A 373 14.57 -3.54 -19.36
N PRO A 374 14.21 -4.85 -19.41
CA PRO A 374 12.84 -5.34 -19.58
C PRO A 374 11.96 -4.91 -18.41
N ALA A 375 10.64 -4.98 -18.56
CA ALA A 375 9.73 -4.59 -17.48
C ALA A 375 9.89 -5.49 -16.25
N VAL A 376 9.99 -4.87 -15.07
CA VAL A 376 9.77 -5.53 -13.78
C VAL A 376 8.27 -5.75 -13.63
N GLU A 377 7.90 -7.01 -13.46
CA GLU A 377 6.51 -7.47 -13.36
C GLU A 377 5.95 -7.23 -11.95
N LEU A 378 6.81 -7.24 -10.93
CA LEU A 378 6.43 -6.99 -9.54
C LEU A 378 7.56 -6.34 -8.74
N LEU A 379 7.30 -5.15 -8.22
CA LEU A 379 8.08 -4.53 -7.14
C LEU A 379 7.41 -4.83 -5.80
N VAL A 380 8.14 -5.36 -4.83
CA VAL A 380 7.65 -5.52 -3.45
C VAL A 380 8.44 -4.59 -2.54
N LEU A 381 7.75 -3.67 -1.87
CA LEU A 381 8.33 -2.84 -0.81
C LEU A 381 7.81 -3.34 0.54
N SER A 382 8.64 -4.12 1.23
CA SER A 382 8.20 -4.89 2.41
C SER A 382 7.95 -4.01 3.64
N ALA A 383 8.74 -2.95 3.83
CA ALA A 383 8.60 -2.04 4.98
C ALA A 383 8.34 -0.58 4.54
N CYS A 384 7.18 -0.33 3.95
CA CYS A 384 6.72 1.02 3.62
C CYS A 384 5.97 1.69 4.77
N ARG A 385 5.97 3.02 4.74
CA ARG A 385 4.99 3.87 5.43
C ARG A 385 4.54 4.97 4.49
N THR A 386 3.24 5.24 4.48
CA THR A 386 2.67 6.38 3.77
C THR A 386 2.23 7.43 4.78
N ALA A 387 2.48 8.71 4.50
CA ALA A 387 1.91 9.79 5.30
C ALA A 387 0.39 9.81 5.12
N ILE A 388 -0.29 9.15 6.04
CA ILE A 388 -1.75 8.94 5.97
C ILE A 388 -2.47 10.28 6.06
N GLY A 389 -3.45 10.50 5.17
CA GLY A 389 -4.31 11.68 5.18
C GLY A 389 -3.72 12.90 4.47
N ASP A 390 -2.56 12.75 3.82
CA ASP A 390 -2.01 13.75 2.90
C ASP A 390 -2.21 13.31 1.46
N SER A 391 -2.83 14.16 0.65
CA SER A 391 -3.21 13.83 -0.72
C SER A 391 -2.02 13.62 -1.67
N ASN A 392 -0.90 14.30 -1.43
CA ASN A 392 0.31 14.12 -2.22
C ASN A 392 1.00 12.79 -1.89
N ALA A 393 1.06 12.42 -0.60
CA ALA A 393 1.58 11.11 -0.21
C ALA A 393 0.70 9.97 -0.75
N GLU A 394 -0.61 10.16 -0.76
CA GLU A 394 -1.57 9.25 -1.37
C GLU A 394 -1.38 9.09 -2.88
N LEU A 395 -1.07 10.18 -3.61
CA LEU A 395 -0.71 10.12 -5.03
C LEU A 395 0.59 9.34 -5.26
N GLY A 396 1.62 9.61 -4.47
CA GLY A 396 2.88 8.87 -4.53
C GLY A 396 2.68 7.36 -4.33
N PHE A 397 1.80 6.97 -3.41
CA PHE A 397 1.44 5.56 -3.19
C PHE A 397 0.61 4.98 -4.34
N ALA A 398 -0.51 5.61 -4.71
CA ALA A 398 -1.43 5.10 -5.73
C ALA A 398 -0.82 5.09 -7.13
N GLY A 399 0.19 5.92 -7.36
CA GLY A 399 0.96 5.98 -8.59
C GLY A 399 2.30 5.24 -8.49
N LEU A 400 2.57 4.46 -7.44
CA LEU A 400 3.89 3.86 -7.21
C LEU A 400 4.38 3.02 -8.39
N ALA A 401 3.51 2.16 -8.95
CA ALA A 401 3.89 1.34 -10.11
C ALA A 401 4.28 2.21 -11.32
N VAL A 402 3.51 3.27 -11.56
CA VAL A 402 3.78 4.26 -12.60
C VAL A 402 5.09 4.99 -12.30
N ALA A 403 5.29 5.50 -11.09
CA ALA A 403 6.50 6.19 -10.68
C ALA A 403 7.74 5.31 -10.87
N ALA A 404 7.66 4.03 -10.49
CA ALA A 404 8.76 3.09 -10.59
C ALA A 404 8.97 2.50 -11.99
N GLY A 405 8.03 2.70 -12.93
CA GLY A 405 8.10 2.11 -14.26
C GLY A 405 7.93 0.58 -14.25
N VAL A 406 7.21 0.05 -13.27
CA VAL A 406 6.94 -1.39 -13.09
C VAL A 406 5.47 -1.68 -13.35
N LYS A 407 5.12 -2.93 -13.67
CA LYS A 407 3.71 -3.28 -13.93
C LYS A 407 2.84 -3.28 -12.67
N SER A 408 3.44 -3.75 -11.57
CA SER A 408 2.75 -3.96 -10.30
C SER A 408 3.69 -3.61 -9.15
N ALA A 409 3.16 -2.98 -8.11
CA ALA A 409 3.87 -2.72 -6.88
C ALA A 409 3.05 -3.18 -5.67
N LEU A 410 3.63 -4.00 -4.80
CA LEU A 410 3.08 -4.37 -3.51
C LEU A 410 3.73 -3.50 -2.44
N ALA A 411 2.94 -2.69 -1.72
CA ALA A 411 3.44 -1.82 -0.68
C ALA A 411 2.40 -1.63 0.44
N SER A 412 2.85 -1.19 1.61
CA SER A 412 1.99 -0.90 2.76
C SER A 412 1.51 0.56 2.80
N VAL A 413 0.24 0.76 3.18
CA VAL A 413 -0.41 2.07 3.33
C VAL A 413 -0.20 2.73 4.69
N TRP A 414 0.41 2.03 5.66
CA TRP A 414 0.75 2.55 6.99
C TRP A 414 2.00 1.88 7.58
N TYR A 415 2.40 2.31 8.77
CA TYR A 415 3.49 1.70 9.51
C TYR A 415 3.14 0.28 9.97
N VAL A 416 3.78 -0.69 9.34
CA VAL A 416 3.62 -2.12 9.60
C VAL A 416 4.63 -2.61 10.64
N ASN A 417 4.25 -3.69 11.33
CA ASN A 417 5.10 -4.39 12.28
C ASN A 417 6.03 -5.35 11.51
N ASP A 418 7.32 -5.34 11.84
CA ASP A 418 8.37 -6.09 11.12
C ASP A 418 8.07 -7.59 11.05
N GLU A 419 7.63 -8.16 12.17
CA GLU A 419 7.31 -9.57 12.33
C GLU A 419 6.03 -9.97 11.58
N GLY A 420 4.98 -9.13 11.66
CA GLY A 420 3.76 -9.32 10.89
C GLY A 420 4.02 -9.24 9.38
N THR A 421 4.91 -8.35 8.96
CA THR A 421 5.37 -8.24 7.56
C THR A 421 6.10 -9.51 7.11
N LEU A 422 7.05 -10.03 7.90
CA LEU A 422 7.72 -11.30 7.60
C LEU A 422 6.71 -12.43 7.40
N GLY A 423 5.69 -12.51 8.28
CA GLY A 423 4.59 -13.46 8.15
C GLY A 423 3.82 -13.30 6.84
N LEU A 424 3.40 -12.08 6.51
CA LEU A 424 2.65 -11.80 5.29
C LEU A 424 3.48 -12.11 4.02
N MET A 425 4.74 -11.68 3.96
CA MET A 425 5.60 -11.89 2.79
C MET A 425 5.95 -13.36 2.59
N THR A 426 6.17 -14.08 3.69
CA THR A 426 6.36 -15.54 3.68
C THR A 426 5.16 -16.25 3.08
N GLU A 427 3.93 -15.86 3.44
CA GLU A 427 2.74 -16.45 2.84
C GLU A 427 2.52 -15.99 1.40
N PHE A 428 2.77 -14.71 1.10
CA PHE A 428 2.63 -14.15 -0.25
C PHE A 428 3.48 -14.90 -1.26
N TYR A 429 4.78 -15.05 -1.01
CA TYR A 429 5.69 -15.75 -1.92
C TYR A 429 5.35 -17.24 -2.05
N SER A 430 4.80 -17.85 -1.00
CA SER A 430 4.39 -19.24 -1.07
C SER A 430 3.21 -19.50 -1.98
N HIS A 431 2.27 -18.56 -2.03
CA HIS A 431 1.10 -18.67 -2.87
C HIS A 431 1.37 -18.11 -4.27
N LEU A 432 2.41 -17.29 -4.43
CA LEU A 432 2.72 -16.63 -5.70
C LEU A 432 2.98 -17.61 -6.84
N ASN A 433 3.56 -18.78 -6.57
CA ASN A 433 3.77 -19.80 -7.61
C ASN A 433 2.46 -20.55 -7.96
N ASP A 434 1.56 -20.68 -6.99
CA ASP A 434 0.32 -21.47 -7.11
C ASP A 434 -0.81 -20.72 -7.83
N THR A 435 -0.68 -19.42 -8.02
CA THR A 435 -1.71 -18.58 -8.65
C THR A 435 -1.20 -17.82 -9.86
N LYS A 436 -2.07 -17.70 -10.85
CA LYS A 436 -1.83 -16.88 -12.04
C LYS A 436 -1.88 -15.38 -11.76
N ILE A 437 -2.52 -14.93 -10.68
CA ILE A 437 -2.85 -13.53 -10.40
C ILE A 437 -2.12 -13.10 -9.13
N LYS A 438 -1.26 -12.07 -9.23
CA LYS A 438 -0.48 -11.53 -8.11
C LYS A 438 -1.36 -11.08 -6.94
N ALA A 439 -2.48 -10.42 -7.23
CA ALA A 439 -3.43 -10.01 -6.19
C ALA A 439 -4.09 -11.19 -5.45
N GLU A 440 -4.23 -12.35 -6.10
CA GLU A 440 -4.75 -13.56 -5.45
C GLU A 440 -3.72 -14.16 -4.49
N ALA A 441 -2.42 -14.11 -4.81
CA ALA A 441 -1.37 -14.52 -3.87
C ALA A 441 -1.40 -13.66 -2.60
N LEU A 442 -1.57 -12.34 -2.76
CA LEU A 442 -1.74 -11.42 -1.62
C LEU A 442 -2.99 -11.76 -0.82
N ARG A 443 -4.12 -12.02 -1.50
CA ARG A 443 -5.36 -12.42 -0.85
C ARG A 443 -5.19 -13.68 -0.01
N GLN A 444 -4.53 -14.71 -0.53
CA GLN A 444 -4.29 -15.94 0.22
C GLN A 444 -3.41 -15.70 1.46
N ALA A 445 -2.39 -14.86 1.36
CA ALA A 445 -1.59 -14.45 2.51
C ALA A 445 -2.42 -13.71 3.56
N GLN A 446 -3.26 -12.76 3.14
CA GLN A 446 -4.15 -12.03 4.02
C GLN A 446 -5.16 -12.95 4.72
N LEU A 447 -5.71 -13.93 3.99
CA LEU A 447 -6.61 -14.94 4.53
C LEU A 447 -5.94 -15.87 5.53
N ALA A 448 -4.68 -16.27 5.28
CA ALA A 448 -3.91 -17.07 6.21
C ALA A 448 -3.73 -16.35 7.55
N MET A 449 -3.37 -15.06 7.52
CA MET A 449 -3.24 -14.23 8.71
C MET A 449 -4.60 -14.02 9.41
N LEU A 450 -5.62 -13.59 8.68
CA LEU A 450 -6.98 -13.38 9.18
C LEU A 450 -7.54 -14.61 9.91
N ARG A 451 -7.25 -15.81 9.41
CA ARG A 451 -7.73 -17.08 9.98
C ARG A 451 -6.85 -17.62 11.11
N GLY A 452 -5.84 -16.85 11.55
CA GLY A 452 -4.91 -17.26 12.61
C GLY A 452 -4.01 -18.43 12.22
N LYS A 453 -3.79 -18.66 10.91
CA LYS A 453 -2.89 -19.72 10.42
C LYS A 453 -1.43 -19.29 10.36
N VAL A 454 -1.16 -18.01 10.53
CA VAL A 454 0.19 -17.44 10.61
C VAL A 454 0.40 -16.99 12.04
N VAL A 455 1.29 -17.65 12.75
CA VAL A 455 1.56 -17.41 14.16
C VAL A 455 3.05 -17.34 14.42
N ILE A 456 3.44 -16.54 15.41
CA ILE A 456 4.80 -16.48 15.93
C ILE A 456 4.77 -17.05 17.33
N ALA A 457 5.44 -18.18 17.54
CA ALA A 457 5.48 -18.88 18.81
C ALA A 457 6.85 -19.56 18.98
N GLU A 458 7.39 -19.52 20.19
CA GLU A 458 8.63 -20.24 20.55
C GLU A 458 9.83 -19.86 19.66
N GLY A 459 9.92 -18.58 19.24
CA GLY A 459 10.98 -18.12 18.32
C GLY A 459 10.83 -18.62 16.88
N GLU A 460 9.65 -19.10 16.49
CA GLU A 460 9.37 -19.60 15.15
C GLU A 460 8.17 -18.87 14.52
N LEU A 461 8.29 -18.53 13.24
CA LEU A 461 7.15 -18.22 12.39
C LEU A 461 6.60 -19.52 11.80
N ARG A 462 5.32 -19.79 12.08
CA ARG A 462 4.56 -20.94 11.58
C ARG A 462 3.51 -20.44 10.59
N GLY A 463 3.57 -20.91 9.35
CA GLY A 463 2.68 -20.50 8.24
C GLY A 463 1.55 -21.48 7.96
N SER A 464 0.76 -21.22 6.90
CA SER A 464 -0.47 -21.97 6.64
C SER A 464 -0.32 -23.26 5.81
N GLY A 465 0.85 -23.48 5.21
CA GLY A 465 1.13 -24.62 4.31
C GLY A 465 1.95 -25.74 4.95
N THR A 466 2.29 -26.77 4.17
CA THR A 466 3.19 -27.88 4.56
C THR A 466 4.67 -27.48 4.64
N ARG A 467 4.96 -26.18 4.56
CA ARG A 467 6.32 -25.65 4.63
C ARG A 467 6.81 -25.76 6.07
N GLY A 468 8.12 -25.97 6.22
CA GLY A 468 8.76 -26.00 7.53
C GLY A 468 8.60 -24.67 8.27
N VAL A 469 8.92 -24.70 9.57
CA VAL A 469 8.97 -23.50 10.41
C VAL A 469 10.11 -22.58 9.97
N VAL A 470 9.91 -21.26 10.10
CA VAL A 470 10.96 -20.26 9.88
C VAL A 470 11.48 -19.81 11.24
N THR A 471 12.71 -20.18 11.58
CA THR A 471 13.34 -19.77 12.84
C THR A 471 13.64 -18.27 12.83
N LEU A 472 13.21 -17.58 13.89
CA LEU A 472 13.44 -16.16 14.09
C LEU A 472 14.81 -15.91 14.75
N PRO A 473 15.42 -14.74 14.54
CA PRO A 473 16.67 -14.39 15.23
C PRO A 473 16.40 -14.17 16.73
N PRO A 474 17.44 -14.31 17.59
CA PRO A 474 17.27 -14.19 19.05
C PRO A 474 16.61 -12.89 19.54
N VAL A 475 16.83 -11.78 18.83
CA VAL A 475 16.19 -10.49 19.16
C VAL A 475 14.66 -10.50 19.01
N LEU A 476 14.12 -11.49 18.29
CA LEU A 476 12.70 -11.72 18.05
C LEU A 476 12.15 -12.97 18.78
N GLU A 477 12.99 -13.70 19.53
CA GLU A 477 12.58 -14.94 20.23
C GLU A 477 11.56 -14.67 21.36
N ASP A 478 11.72 -13.55 22.07
CA ASP A 478 10.87 -13.17 23.21
C ASP A 478 9.53 -12.51 22.79
N ILE A 479 9.27 -12.39 21.48
CA ILE A 479 8.04 -11.77 20.98
C ILE A 479 6.93 -12.83 20.93
N GLU A 480 6.17 -12.92 22.01
CA GLU A 480 4.89 -13.65 22.06
C GLU A 480 3.81 -12.85 21.32
N ASN A 481 3.78 -12.90 19.98
CA ASN A 481 2.70 -12.29 19.20
C ASN A 481 1.65 -13.36 18.81
N ASP A 482 0.87 -13.79 19.80
CA ASP A 482 -0.07 -14.91 19.69
C ASP A 482 -1.31 -14.64 18.80
N ASN A 483 -1.42 -13.49 18.15
CA ASN A 483 -2.51 -13.26 17.21
C ASN A 483 -2.21 -12.22 16.11
N LEU A 484 -1.89 -12.70 14.90
CA LEU A 484 -1.75 -11.89 13.69
C LEU A 484 -3.06 -11.71 12.89
N SER A 485 -4.20 -12.10 13.45
CA SER A 485 -5.50 -12.05 12.75
C SER A 485 -6.11 -10.66 12.62
N HIS A 486 -5.65 -9.69 13.41
CA HIS A 486 -6.19 -8.34 13.37
C HIS A 486 -5.87 -7.64 12.02
N PRO A 487 -6.82 -6.89 11.41
CA PRO A 487 -6.61 -6.20 10.11
C PRO A 487 -5.38 -5.31 10.03
N TYR A 488 -4.85 -4.86 11.16
CA TYR A 488 -3.60 -4.10 11.24
C TYR A 488 -2.44 -4.79 10.49
N TYR A 489 -2.36 -6.12 10.58
CA TYR A 489 -1.25 -6.90 10.05
C TYR A 489 -1.40 -7.24 8.57
N TRP A 490 -2.63 -7.51 8.11
CA TRP A 490 -2.87 -8.00 6.75
C TRP A 490 -3.54 -6.99 5.81
N ALA A 491 -4.38 -6.08 6.32
CA ALA A 491 -5.10 -5.10 5.49
C ALA A 491 -4.24 -3.88 5.10
N GLY A 492 -3.02 -3.79 5.64
CA GLY A 492 -2.10 -2.70 5.39
C GLY A 492 -1.38 -2.78 4.06
N PHE A 493 -1.27 -3.96 3.46
CA PHE A 493 -0.62 -4.14 2.17
C PHE A 493 -1.63 -4.12 1.03
N THR A 494 -1.25 -3.47 -0.07
CA THR A 494 -2.10 -3.32 -1.25
C THR A 494 -1.25 -3.47 -2.51
N MET A 495 -1.80 -4.19 -3.48
CA MET A 495 -1.27 -4.23 -4.84
C MET A 495 -1.64 -2.92 -5.55
N VAL A 496 -0.68 -2.29 -6.21
CA VAL A 496 -0.85 -1.07 -7.01
C VAL A 496 -0.46 -1.37 -8.45
N GLY A 497 -1.32 -1.01 -9.41
CA GLY A 497 -1.12 -1.32 -10.83
C GLY A 497 -1.78 -2.64 -11.23
N SER A 498 -1.18 -3.32 -12.22
CA SER A 498 -1.75 -4.52 -12.83
C SER A 498 -1.74 -5.69 -11.84
N PRO A 499 -2.90 -6.23 -11.44
CA PRO A 499 -2.92 -7.31 -10.44
C PRO A 499 -2.65 -8.70 -11.03
N TRP A 500 -2.62 -8.80 -12.35
CA TRP A 500 -2.54 -10.04 -13.10
C TRP A 500 -1.10 -10.50 -13.30
#